data_AF-A0A633ZA90-F1
#
_entry.id   AF-A0A633ZA90-F1
#
_cell.length_a   1.000
_cell.length_b   1.000
_cell.length_c   1.000
_cell.angle_alpha   90.00
_cell.angle_beta   90.00
_cell.angle_gamma   90.00
#
_symmetry.space_group_name_H-M   'P 1'
#
loop_
_entity.id
_entity.type
_entity.pdbx_description
1 polymer ?
#
loop_
_entity_poly.entity_id
_entity_poly.type
_entity_poly.pdbx_seq_one_letter_code
_entity_poly.pdbx_strand_id
1 'polypeptide(L)'
;MLIISYIALCLLFIVYLYTLSVRIEGKIINVMVPYLIITVPTLYVFEGIFVYLSEVQNYTVEYLFFYTCYITYIASFVISYLYTQRKPIYNKSNTKNKPRYVFTSLLFTFLAFIIYLPVLMEFREYILSPRRIYELTRTGYGIYFYPSLMFSLVASICAFFTYKKSKLFCISIVLFNCILIFLHGNKGPIFSIFIAFILYLSYIEN
;
A
#
# COMPACT_ATOMS: atom_id res chain seq x y z
N MET A 1 -19.67 6.91 -26.62
CA MET A 1 -20.11 5.53 -26.28
C MET A 1 -18.99 4.51 -26.37
N LEU A 2 -18.16 4.53 -27.42
CA LEU A 2 -17.09 3.55 -27.63
C LEU A 2 -16.07 3.48 -26.48
N ILE A 3 -15.65 4.61 -25.92
CA ILE A 3 -14.72 4.67 -24.77
C ILE A 3 -15.31 3.95 -23.55
N ILE A 4 -16.58 4.21 -23.23
CA ILE A 4 -17.27 3.63 -22.06
C ILE A 4 -17.40 2.11 -22.23
N SER A 5 -17.77 1.63 -23.42
CA SER A 5 -17.80 0.19 -23.69
C SER A 5 -16.42 -0.45 -23.57
N TYR A 6 -15.35 0.26 -23.95
CA TYR A 6 -13.99 -0.24 -23.80
C TYR A 6 -13.55 -0.30 -22.33
N ILE A 7 -13.88 0.72 -21.52
CA ILE A 7 -13.66 0.71 -20.06
C ILE A 7 -14.37 -0.49 -19.42
N ALA A 8 -15.63 -0.75 -19.78
CA ALA A 8 -16.36 -1.90 -19.28
C ALA A 8 -15.70 -3.24 -19.65
N LEU A 9 -15.19 -3.36 -20.89
CA LEU A 9 -14.43 -4.52 -21.32
C LEU A 9 -13.13 -4.69 -20.52
N CYS A 10 -12.39 -3.62 -20.27
CA CYS A 10 -11.20 -3.65 -19.42
C CYS A 10 -11.54 -4.10 -17.99
N LEU A 11 -12.62 -3.59 -17.39
CA LEU A 11 -13.05 -3.99 -16.05
C LEU A 11 -13.40 -5.48 -16.00
N LEU A 12 -14.12 -6.01 -17.01
CA LEU A 12 -14.39 -7.45 -17.11
C LEU A 12 -13.10 -8.27 -17.21
N PHE A 13 -12.12 -7.78 -17.96
CA PHE A 13 -10.82 -8.44 -18.07
C PHE A 13 -10.03 -8.41 -16.75
N ILE A 14 -10.10 -7.31 -15.99
CA ILE A 14 -9.51 -7.23 -14.63
C ILE A 14 -10.17 -8.24 -13.70
N VAL A 15 -11.50 -8.36 -13.72
CA VAL A 15 -12.23 -9.36 -12.93
C VAL A 15 -11.80 -10.77 -13.33
N TYR A 16 -11.65 -11.05 -14.62
CA TYR A 16 -11.12 -12.33 -15.10
C TYR A 16 -9.71 -12.62 -14.55
N LEU A 17 -8.77 -11.66 -14.65
CA LEU A 17 -7.42 -11.82 -14.12
C LEU A 17 -7.40 -12.04 -12.59
N TYR A 18 -8.27 -11.34 -11.87
CA TYR A 18 -8.40 -11.49 -10.42
C TYR A 18 -8.95 -12.88 -10.05
N THR A 19 -10.03 -13.34 -10.70
CA THR A 19 -10.59 -14.68 -10.46
C THR A 19 -9.60 -15.79 -10.78
N LEU A 20 -8.80 -15.63 -11.83
CA LEU A 20 -7.72 -16.53 -12.18
C LEU A 20 -6.65 -16.56 -11.07
N SER A 21 -6.29 -15.40 -10.52
CA SER A 21 -5.33 -15.29 -9.41
C SER A 21 -5.86 -15.98 -8.14
N VAL A 22 -7.12 -15.74 -7.78
CA VAL A 22 -7.78 -16.41 -6.64
C VAL A 22 -7.82 -17.93 -6.83
N ARG A 23 -8.09 -18.42 -8.04
CA ARG A 23 -8.14 -19.86 -8.33
C ARG A 23 -6.77 -20.54 -8.20
N ILE A 24 -5.69 -19.86 -8.60
CA ILE A 24 -4.34 -20.43 -8.53
C ILE A 24 -3.79 -20.37 -7.10
N GLU A 25 -4.00 -19.27 -6.39
CA GLU A 25 -3.46 -19.11 -5.03
C GLU A 25 -4.34 -19.74 -3.94
N GLY A 26 -5.63 -19.94 -4.22
CA GLY A 26 -6.62 -20.38 -3.23
C GLY A 26 -6.95 -19.32 -2.18
N LYS A 27 -6.47 -18.08 -2.32
CA LYS A 27 -6.69 -16.97 -1.38
C LYS A 27 -7.49 -15.86 -2.06
N ILE A 28 -8.60 -15.46 -1.44
CA ILE A 28 -9.42 -14.32 -1.88
C ILE A 28 -8.62 -13.03 -1.70
N ILE A 29 -8.02 -12.85 -0.52
CA ILE A 29 -7.18 -11.70 -0.24
C ILE A 29 -5.75 -12.03 -0.69
N ASN A 30 -5.39 -11.62 -1.90
CA ASN A 30 -4.08 -11.85 -2.49
C ASN A 30 -3.32 -10.55 -2.76
N VAL A 31 -2.11 -10.66 -3.32
CA VAL A 31 -1.25 -9.52 -3.68
C VAL A 31 -1.93 -8.51 -4.61
N MET A 32 -2.95 -8.92 -5.39
CA MET A 32 -3.67 -8.06 -6.31
C MET A 32 -4.65 -7.15 -5.58
N VAL A 33 -5.22 -7.58 -4.45
CA VAL A 33 -6.27 -6.84 -3.74
C VAL A 33 -5.83 -5.41 -3.35
N PRO A 34 -4.68 -5.18 -2.69
CA PRO A 34 -4.15 -3.84 -2.44
C PRO A 34 -4.10 -2.96 -3.70
N TYR A 35 -3.57 -3.55 -4.77
CA TYR A 35 -3.30 -2.86 -6.01
C TYR A 35 -4.61 -2.49 -6.72
N LEU A 36 -5.56 -3.42 -6.81
CA LEU A 36 -6.85 -3.22 -7.46
C LEU A 36 -7.74 -2.24 -6.70
N ILE A 37 -7.73 -2.26 -5.35
CA ILE A 37 -8.48 -1.30 -4.52
C ILE A 37 -8.07 0.15 -4.83
N ILE A 38 -6.79 0.39 -5.14
CA ILE A 38 -6.29 1.73 -5.45
C ILE A 38 -6.46 2.06 -6.93
N THR A 39 -6.11 1.14 -7.83
CA THR A 39 -6.01 1.42 -9.27
C THR A 39 -7.35 1.37 -9.99
N VAL A 40 -8.27 0.49 -9.60
CA VAL A 40 -9.58 0.39 -10.28
C VAL A 40 -10.40 1.67 -10.09
N PRO A 41 -10.55 2.22 -8.86
CA PRO A 41 -11.29 3.46 -8.69
C PRO A 41 -10.64 4.64 -9.39
N THR A 42 -9.31 4.78 -9.29
CA THR A 42 -8.59 5.93 -9.83
C THR A 42 -8.54 5.91 -11.36
N LEU A 43 -8.23 4.77 -11.98
CA LEU A 43 -7.99 4.70 -13.43
C LEU A 43 -9.25 4.40 -14.25
N TYR A 44 -10.25 3.71 -13.68
CA TYR A 44 -11.41 3.25 -14.46
C TYR A 44 -12.73 3.87 -13.99
N VAL A 45 -12.98 3.95 -12.68
CA VAL A 45 -14.26 4.44 -12.17
C VAL A 45 -14.34 5.97 -12.26
N PHE A 46 -13.41 6.68 -11.62
CA PHE A 46 -13.44 8.15 -11.61
C PHE A 46 -13.15 8.73 -13.00
N GLU A 47 -12.19 8.17 -13.72
CA GLU A 47 -11.93 8.59 -15.11
C GLU A 47 -13.13 8.27 -16.02
N GLY A 48 -13.78 7.11 -15.84
CA GLY A 48 -14.99 6.76 -16.60
C GLY A 48 -16.14 7.73 -16.36
N ILE A 49 -16.34 8.16 -15.11
CA ILE A 49 -17.33 9.20 -14.75
C ILE A 49 -16.96 10.53 -15.42
N PHE A 50 -15.69 10.93 -15.37
CA PHE A 50 -15.21 12.15 -16.00
C PHE A 50 -15.45 12.16 -17.52
N VAL A 51 -15.12 11.06 -18.21
CA VAL A 51 -15.34 10.90 -19.65
C VAL A 51 -16.83 10.96 -20.01
N TYR A 52 -17.69 10.37 -19.18
CA TYR A 52 -19.14 10.41 -19.38
C TYR A 52 -19.69 11.83 -19.24
N LEU A 53 -19.27 12.58 -18.22
CA LEU A 53 -19.77 13.93 -17.94
C LEU A 53 -19.21 14.99 -18.89
N SER A 54 -17.99 14.83 -19.38
CA SER A 54 -17.28 15.85 -20.17
C SER A 54 -17.47 15.70 -21.68
N GLU A 55 -18.28 14.73 -22.13
CA GLU A 55 -18.60 14.46 -23.54
C GLU A 55 -17.38 14.44 -24.47
N VAL A 56 -16.30 13.80 -24.03
CA VAL A 56 -15.00 13.83 -24.69
C VAL A 56 -14.99 12.95 -25.94
N GLN A 57 -15.55 13.45 -27.05
CA GLN A 57 -15.66 12.68 -28.30
C GLN A 57 -14.41 12.78 -29.19
N ASN A 58 -13.69 13.92 -29.13
CA ASN A 58 -12.55 14.20 -30.02
C ASN A 58 -11.28 13.41 -29.68
N TYR A 59 -11.17 12.85 -28.47
CA TYR A 59 -9.95 12.18 -27.98
C TYR A 59 -10.09 10.66 -27.86
N THR A 60 -10.93 10.06 -28.70
CA THR A 60 -11.29 8.65 -28.59
C THR A 60 -10.08 7.72 -28.74
N VAL A 61 -9.12 8.05 -29.62
CA VAL A 61 -7.95 7.22 -29.90
C VAL A 61 -6.98 7.24 -28.71
N GLU A 62 -6.78 8.41 -28.12
CA GLU A 62 -5.92 8.63 -26.96
C GLU A 62 -6.43 7.85 -25.76
N TYR A 63 -7.74 7.92 -25.50
CA TYR A 63 -8.36 7.15 -24.42
C TYR A 63 -8.21 5.65 -24.61
N LEU A 64 -8.48 5.14 -25.82
CA LEU A 64 -8.28 3.71 -26.13
C LEU A 64 -6.83 3.29 -25.90
N PHE A 65 -5.87 4.10 -26.33
CA PHE A 65 -4.45 3.86 -26.10
C PHE A 65 -4.13 3.78 -24.60
N PHE A 66 -4.54 4.76 -23.80
CA PHE A 66 -4.28 4.76 -22.35
C PHE A 66 -4.90 3.55 -21.64
N TYR A 67 -6.16 3.23 -21.93
CA TYR A 67 -6.81 2.06 -21.32
C TYR A 67 -6.16 0.74 -21.76
N THR A 68 -5.64 0.67 -23.00
CA THR A 68 -4.83 -0.47 -23.46
C THR A 68 -3.53 -0.58 -22.67
N CYS A 69 -2.83 0.53 -22.43
CA CYS A 69 -1.62 0.54 -21.60
C CYS A 69 -1.91 0.11 -20.15
N TYR A 70 -3.02 0.57 -19.56
CA TYR A 70 -3.39 0.17 -18.21
C TYR A 70 -3.71 -1.32 -18.12
N ILE A 71 -4.48 -1.86 -19.05
CA ILE A 71 -4.84 -3.28 -19.00
C ILE A 71 -3.65 -4.19 -19.27
N THR A 72 -2.76 -3.81 -20.20
CA THR A 72 -1.53 -4.56 -20.50
C THR A 72 -0.56 -4.54 -19.32
N TYR A 73 -0.43 -3.41 -18.63
CA TYR A 73 0.34 -3.33 -17.39
C TYR A 73 -0.20 -4.27 -16.31
N ILE A 74 -1.50 -4.23 -16.02
CA ILE A 74 -2.13 -5.12 -15.03
C ILE A 74 -1.98 -6.59 -15.44
N ALA A 75 -2.21 -6.92 -16.70
CA ALA A 75 -2.05 -8.27 -17.23
C ALA A 75 -0.62 -8.77 -17.09
N SER A 76 0.37 -7.94 -17.44
CA SER A 76 1.79 -8.30 -17.32
C SER A 76 2.15 -8.59 -15.85
N PHE A 77 1.71 -7.75 -14.92
CA PHE A 77 1.93 -7.96 -13.49
C PHE A 77 1.32 -9.28 -13.00
N VAL A 78 0.05 -9.54 -13.35
CA VAL A 78 -0.66 -10.77 -12.96
C VAL A 78 0.01 -12.01 -13.53
N ILE A 79 0.30 -12.02 -14.83
CA ILE A 79 0.91 -13.17 -15.50
C ILE A 79 2.31 -13.44 -14.95
N SER A 80 3.15 -12.41 -14.80
CA SER A 80 4.48 -12.55 -14.23
C SER A 80 4.44 -13.06 -12.80
N TYR A 81 3.54 -12.51 -11.98
CA TYR A 81 3.36 -12.95 -10.60
C TYR A 81 2.97 -14.43 -10.52
N LEU A 82 1.94 -14.84 -11.27
CA LEU A 82 1.48 -16.22 -11.30
C LEU A 82 2.53 -17.19 -11.85
N TYR A 83 3.32 -16.75 -12.82
CA TYR A 83 4.45 -17.53 -13.33
C TYR A 83 5.50 -17.76 -12.23
N THR A 84 5.78 -16.77 -11.38
CA THR A 84 6.74 -16.93 -10.27
C THR A 84 6.26 -17.89 -9.19
N GLN A 85 4.94 -17.94 -8.91
CA GLN A 85 4.35 -18.83 -7.91
C GLN A 85 4.39 -20.32 -8.30
N ARG A 86 4.56 -20.65 -9.58
CA ARG A 86 4.65 -22.05 -10.05
C ARG A 86 5.99 -22.73 -9.72
N LYS A 87 6.99 -21.99 -9.24
CA LYS A 87 8.29 -22.57 -8.91
C LYS A 87 8.16 -23.36 -7.59
N PRO A 88 8.65 -24.61 -7.52
CA PRO A 88 8.66 -25.35 -6.27
C PRO A 88 9.47 -24.56 -5.24
N ILE A 89 8.83 -24.25 -4.11
CA ILE A 89 9.51 -23.64 -2.97
C ILE A 89 10.51 -24.68 -2.47
N TYR A 90 11.79 -24.51 -2.84
CA TYR A 90 12.87 -25.24 -2.19
C TYR A 90 12.87 -24.79 -0.73
N ASN A 91 12.37 -25.65 0.16
CA ASN A 91 12.42 -25.46 1.61
C ASN A 91 13.89 -25.42 2.05
N LYS A 92 14.50 -24.25 1.96
CA LYS A 92 15.88 -24.05 2.37
C LYS A 92 15.91 -23.72 3.86
N SER A 93 16.17 -24.78 4.61
CA SER A 93 16.79 -24.87 5.95
C SER A 93 16.12 -24.13 7.12
N ASN A 94 15.76 -24.94 8.11
CA ASN A 94 15.75 -24.65 9.54
C ASN A 94 16.92 -23.73 9.96
N THR A 95 16.70 -22.41 9.97
CA THR A 95 17.50 -21.53 10.81
C THR A 95 16.74 -21.33 12.11
N LYS A 96 17.20 -21.99 13.17
CA LYS A 96 16.72 -21.84 14.56
C LYS A 96 16.99 -20.45 15.15
N ASN A 97 17.28 -19.43 14.32
CA ASN A 97 17.35 -18.06 14.77
C ASN A 97 15.93 -17.54 14.85
N LYS A 98 15.35 -17.57 16.07
CA LYS A 98 14.11 -16.86 16.36
C LYS A 98 14.32 -15.41 15.91
N PRO A 99 13.58 -14.91 14.92
CA PRO A 99 13.77 -13.55 14.47
C PRO A 99 13.43 -12.60 15.63
N ARG A 100 14.36 -11.70 15.95
CA ARG A 100 14.21 -10.70 17.02
C ARG A 100 13.32 -9.53 16.55
N TYR A 101 12.15 -9.83 16.00
CA TYR A 101 11.23 -8.84 15.44
C TYR A 101 10.76 -7.80 16.46
N VAL A 102 10.72 -8.17 17.74
CA VAL A 102 10.43 -7.26 18.87
C VAL A 102 11.48 -6.15 18.96
N PHE A 103 12.77 -6.52 18.90
CA PHE A 103 13.85 -5.54 18.99
C PHE A 103 13.89 -4.66 17.74
N THR A 104 13.72 -5.24 16.55
CA THR A 104 13.73 -4.47 15.31
C THR A 104 12.55 -3.51 15.22
N SER A 105 11.35 -3.90 15.64
CA SER A 105 10.20 -3.01 15.65
C SER A 105 10.38 -1.83 16.60
N LEU A 106 10.94 -2.07 17.80
CA LEU A 106 11.27 -1.01 18.76
C LEU A 106 12.35 -0.08 18.21
N LEU A 107 13.44 -0.63 17.68
CA LEU A 107 14.54 0.15 17.12
C LEU A 107 14.07 1.08 16.00
N PHE A 108 13.29 0.56 15.05
CA PHE A 108 12.79 1.39 13.95
C PHE A 108 11.74 2.40 14.39
N THR A 109 10.89 2.07 15.37
CA THR A 109 9.96 3.05 15.96
C THR A 109 10.72 4.21 16.62
N PHE A 110 11.79 3.88 17.36
CA PHE A 110 12.64 4.87 18.01
C PHE A 110 13.39 5.76 17.00
N LEU A 111 13.98 5.15 15.96
CA LEU A 111 14.63 5.90 14.88
C LEU A 111 13.65 6.80 14.13
N ALA A 112 12.43 6.32 13.84
CA ALA A 112 11.39 7.11 13.21
C ALA A 112 11.06 8.37 14.04
N PHE A 113 10.93 8.19 15.35
CA PHE A 113 10.68 9.30 16.27
C PHE A 113 11.85 10.30 16.32
N ILE A 114 13.09 9.83 16.51
CA ILE A 114 14.27 10.72 16.58
C ILE A 114 14.40 11.57 15.32
N ILE A 115 14.21 10.97 14.15
CA ILE A 115 14.38 11.68 12.88
C ILE A 115 13.29 12.73 12.70
N TYR A 116 12.07 12.48 13.19
CA TYR A 116 10.98 13.45 13.07
C TYR A 116 10.94 14.48 14.20
N LEU A 117 11.64 14.22 15.31
CA LEU A 117 11.66 15.08 16.48
C LEU A 117 12.03 16.54 16.20
N PRO A 118 13.04 16.88 15.35
CA PRO A 118 13.35 18.27 15.03
C PRO A 118 12.15 19.03 14.46
N VAL A 119 11.38 18.39 13.59
CA VAL A 119 10.16 18.97 12.98
C VAL A 119 9.09 19.18 14.06
N LEU A 120 8.91 18.22 14.97
CA LEU A 120 7.95 18.35 16.07
C LEU A 120 8.31 19.49 17.03
N MET A 121 9.60 19.71 17.28
CA MET A 121 10.07 20.80 18.13
C MET A 121 9.88 22.16 17.46
N GLU A 122 10.20 22.27 16.19
CA GLU A 122 10.08 23.50 15.40
C GLU A 122 8.61 23.92 15.21
N PHE A 123 7.73 22.95 14.91
CA PHE A 123 6.31 23.21 14.64
C PHE A 123 5.40 22.77 15.80
N ARG A 124 5.88 22.86 17.04
CA ARG A 124 5.16 22.41 18.25
C ARG A 124 3.74 22.98 18.39
N GLU A 125 3.53 24.21 17.92
CA GLU A 125 2.25 24.92 17.98
C GLU A 125 1.20 24.29 17.06
N TYR A 126 1.65 23.58 16.02
CA TYR A 126 0.81 22.96 15.00
C TYR A 126 0.63 21.45 15.19
N ILE A 127 1.02 20.87 16.34
CA ILE A 127 0.89 19.43 16.61
C ILE A 127 -0.56 18.95 16.47
N LEU A 128 -1.54 19.75 16.89
CA LEU A 128 -2.97 19.47 16.75
C LEU A 128 -3.50 19.70 15.32
N SER A 129 -2.71 20.37 14.48
CA SER A 129 -3.00 20.61 13.06
C SER A 129 -1.88 20.07 12.14
N PRO A 130 -1.67 18.74 12.06
CA PRO A 130 -0.57 18.14 11.28
C PRO A 130 -0.54 18.55 9.80
N ARG A 131 -1.71 18.86 9.23
CA ARG A 131 -1.80 19.34 7.85
C ARG A 131 -1.03 20.65 7.65
N ARG A 132 -1.02 21.51 8.66
CA ARG A 132 -0.31 22.78 8.62
C ARG A 132 1.20 22.57 8.66
N ILE A 133 1.68 21.62 9.46
CA ILE A 133 3.09 21.20 9.47
C ILE A 133 3.48 20.79 8.05
N TYR A 134 2.73 19.87 7.43
CA TYR A 134 3.01 19.39 6.08
C TYR A 134 3.06 20.52 5.02
N GLU A 135 2.17 21.51 5.12
CA GLU A 135 2.15 22.65 4.20
C GLU A 135 3.38 23.56 4.36
N LEU A 136 3.80 23.81 5.60
CA LEU A 136 4.97 24.64 5.91
C LEU A 136 6.27 23.92 5.57
N THR A 137 6.29 22.59 5.60
CA THR A 137 7.47 21.77 5.36
C THR A 137 7.56 21.19 3.94
N ARG A 138 6.81 21.73 2.97
CA ARG A 138 6.78 21.22 1.58
C ARG A 138 8.14 21.24 0.89
N THR A 139 9.04 22.13 1.30
CA THR A 139 10.38 22.27 0.74
C THR A 139 11.43 22.21 1.85
N GLY A 140 12.52 21.47 1.64
CA GLY A 140 13.66 21.42 2.56
C GLY A 140 13.60 20.35 3.65
N TYR A 141 12.42 19.86 4.05
CA TYR A 141 12.28 18.92 5.18
C TYR A 141 12.16 17.44 4.77
N GLY A 142 12.32 17.11 3.49
CA GLY A 142 12.16 15.74 2.98
C GLY A 142 13.06 14.71 3.67
N ILE A 143 14.24 15.13 4.13
CA ILE A 143 15.22 14.30 4.86
C ILE A 143 14.68 13.84 6.23
N TYR A 144 13.76 14.59 6.84
CA TYR A 144 13.15 14.21 8.11
C TYR A 144 11.87 13.40 7.89
N PHE A 145 11.03 13.82 6.94
CA PHE A 145 9.74 13.17 6.69
C PHE A 145 9.88 11.78 6.08
N TYR A 146 10.70 11.62 5.03
CA TYR A 146 10.74 10.38 4.28
C TYR A 146 11.33 9.21 5.10
N PRO A 147 12.52 9.34 5.72
CA PRO A 147 13.08 8.25 6.51
C PRO A 147 12.24 7.92 7.74
N SER A 148 11.63 8.92 8.40
CA SER A 148 10.75 8.68 9.54
C SER A 148 9.51 7.85 9.14
N LEU A 149 8.84 8.22 8.05
CA LEU A 149 7.72 7.45 7.50
C LEU A 149 8.16 6.03 7.12
N MET A 150 9.30 5.89 6.45
CA MET A 150 9.85 4.60 6.05
C MET A 150 10.10 3.70 7.28
N PHE A 151 10.77 4.22 8.30
CA PHE A 151 11.03 3.45 9.52
C PHE A 151 9.75 3.11 10.28
N SER A 152 8.75 3.98 10.27
CA SER A 152 7.45 3.71 10.90
C SER A 152 6.71 2.56 10.21
N LEU A 153 6.75 2.50 8.87
CA LEU A 153 6.17 1.43 8.08
C LEU A 153 6.90 0.10 8.33
N VAL A 154 8.24 0.11 8.30
CA VAL A 154 9.06 -1.08 8.56
C VAL A 154 8.85 -1.59 9.99
N ALA A 155 8.78 -0.70 10.98
CA ALA A 155 8.49 -1.04 12.36
C ALA A 155 7.12 -1.74 12.50
N SER A 156 6.11 -1.22 11.82
CA SER A 156 4.75 -1.77 11.82
C SER A 156 4.71 -3.17 11.20
N ILE A 157 5.38 -3.36 10.05
CA ILE A 157 5.50 -4.69 9.42
C ILE A 157 6.24 -5.68 10.34
N CYS A 158 7.35 -5.27 10.97
CA CYS A 158 8.06 -6.11 11.94
C CYS A 158 7.16 -6.50 13.12
N ALA A 159 6.32 -5.56 13.59
CA ALA A 159 5.40 -5.81 14.69
C ALA A 159 4.35 -6.87 14.33
N PHE A 160 3.87 -6.93 13.09
CA PHE A 160 2.91 -7.96 12.66
C PHE A 160 3.43 -9.38 12.88
N PHE A 161 4.72 -9.65 12.65
CA PHE A 161 5.30 -10.98 12.93
C PHE A 161 5.37 -11.35 14.42
N THR A 162 5.10 -10.39 15.33
CA THR A 162 4.96 -10.64 16.77
C THR A 162 3.51 -10.85 17.20
N TYR A 163 2.54 -10.63 16.30
CA TYR A 163 1.11 -10.64 16.57
C TYR A 163 0.63 -11.93 17.25
N LYS A 164 1.04 -13.09 16.73
CA LYS A 164 0.66 -14.41 17.27
C LYS A 164 1.13 -14.65 18.71
N LYS A 165 2.28 -14.09 19.09
CA LYS A 165 2.87 -14.27 20.44
C LYS A 165 2.40 -13.21 21.43
N SER A 166 2.25 -11.97 20.97
CA SER A 166 1.97 -10.81 21.83
C SER A 166 1.12 -9.78 21.08
N LYS A 167 -0.19 -10.03 21.00
CA LYS A 167 -1.15 -9.14 20.33
C LYS A 167 -1.10 -7.71 20.86
N LEU A 168 -1.08 -7.55 22.18
CA LEU A 168 -1.03 -6.23 22.83
C LEU A 168 0.20 -5.42 22.40
N PHE A 169 1.38 -6.06 22.39
CA PHE A 169 2.61 -5.42 21.94
C PHE A 169 2.54 -4.98 20.47
N CYS A 170 2.04 -5.87 19.59
CA CYS A 170 1.85 -5.54 18.18
C CYS A 170 0.92 -4.33 18.02
N ILE A 171 -0.24 -4.35 18.67
CA ILE A 171 -1.22 -3.26 18.61
C ILE A 171 -0.61 -1.96 19.13
N SER A 172 0.12 -1.98 20.26
CA SER A 172 0.73 -0.78 20.82
C SER A 172 1.78 -0.16 19.89
N ILE A 173 2.63 -0.98 19.27
CA ILE A 173 3.67 -0.49 18.36
C ILE A 173 3.04 0.08 17.09
N VAL A 174 2.07 -0.62 16.50
CA VAL A 174 1.37 -0.16 15.31
C VAL A 174 0.62 1.14 15.61
N LEU A 175 -0.07 1.23 16.74
CA LEU A 175 -0.79 2.43 17.15
C LEU A 175 0.15 3.63 17.35
N PHE A 176 1.30 3.43 17.99
CA PHE A 176 2.31 4.48 18.14
C PHE A 176 2.84 4.97 16.78
N ASN A 177 3.16 4.05 15.87
CA ASN A 177 3.61 4.41 14.52
C ASN A 177 2.50 5.09 13.70
N CYS A 178 1.23 4.68 13.85
CA CYS A 178 0.09 5.37 13.23
C CYS A 178 -0.06 6.81 13.73
N ILE A 179 0.10 7.06 15.04
CA ILE A 179 0.10 8.42 15.61
C ILE A 179 1.25 9.22 15.01
N LEU A 180 2.45 8.64 14.96
CA LEU A 180 3.61 9.31 14.40
C LEU A 180 3.40 9.69 12.93
N ILE A 181 2.92 8.77 12.11
CA ILE A 181 2.56 9.02 10.70
C ILE A 181 1.47 10.09 10.60
N PHE A 182 0.47 10.07 11.48
CA PHE A 182 -0.58 11.09 11.50
C PHE A 182 -0.01 12.51 11.71
N LEU A 183 1.00 12.65 12.57
CA LEU A 183 1.70 13.92 12.79
C LEU A 183 2.45 14.44 11.55
N HIS A 184 2.80 13.58 10.60
CA HIS A 184 3.37 13.99 9.31
C HIS A 184 2.34 14.66 8.39
N GLY A 185 1.05 14.68 8.74
CA GLY A 185 0.00 15.31 7.93
C GLY A 185 -0.38 14.54 6.65
N ASN A 186 0.19 13.34 6.44
CA ASN A 186 -0.13 12.45 5.33
C ASN A 186 -0.87 11.20 5.83
N LYS A 187 -2.13 11.03 5.39
CA LYS A 187 -2.98 9.90 5.77
C LYS A 187 -2.76 8.65 4.92
N GLY A 188 -2.11 8.78 3.75
CA GLY A 188 -1.88 7.67 2.83
C GLY A 188 -1.13 6.48 3.46
N PRO A 189 0.01 6.69 4.15
CA PRO A 189 0.76 5.59 4.75
C PRO A 189 0.00 4.83 5.84
N ILE A 190 -0.96 5.46 6.53
CA ILE A 190 -1.83 4.78 7.51
C ILE A 190 -2.69 3.73 6.80
N PHE A 191 -3.26 4.09 5.65
CA PHE A 191 -4.02 3.15 4.82
C PHE A 191 -3.12 2.00 4.30
N SER A 192 -1.86 2.29 3.96
CA SER A 192 -0.89 1.27 3.58
C SER A 192 -0.61 0.26 4.72
N ILE A 193 -0.53 0.71 5.99
CA ILE A 193 -0.38 -0.19 7.15
C ILE A 193 -1.59 -1.13 7.27
N PHE A 194 -2.80 -0.59 7.10
CA PHE A 194 -4.04 -1.38 7.17
C PHE A 194 -4.07 -2.47 6.09
N ILE A 195 -3.75 -2.12 4.85
CA ILE A 195 -3.62 -3.07 3.75
C ILE A 195 -2.54 -4.13 4.05
N ALA A 196 -1.38 -3.72 4.53
CA ALA A 196 -0.29 -4.63 4.87
C ALA A 196 -0.69 -5.61 5.99
N PHE A 197 -1.50 -5.17 6.96
CA PHE A 197 -2.03 -6.04 8.01
C PHE A 197 -3.00 -7.08 7.44
N ILE A 198 -3.89 -6.69 6.53
CA ILE A 198 -4.80 -7.61 5.84
C ILE A 198 -4.02 -8.68 5.06
N LEU A 199 -2.96 -8.29 4.35
CA LEU A 199 -2.08 -9.23 3.66
C LEU A 199 -1.35 -10.17 4.64
N TYR A 200 -0.85 -9.65 5.76
CA TYR A 200 -0.23 -10.46 6.82
C TYR A 200 -1.20 -11.54 7.31
N LEU A 201 -2.44 -11.18 7.61
CA LEU A 201 -3.46 -12.14 8.05
C LEU A 201 -3.73 -13.21 6.98
N SER A 202 -3.82 -12.81 5.71
CA SER A 202 -4.09 -13.73 4.61
C SER A 202 -2.93 -14.69 4.34
N TYR A 203 -1.68 -14.22 4.37
CA TYR A 203 -0.52 -15.02 3.93
C TYR A 203 0.24 -15.72 5.05
N ILE A 204 0.21 -15.19 6.29
CA ILE A 204 1.08 -15.65 7.38
C ILE A 204 0.30 -16.21 8.56
N GLU A 205 -0.81 -15.57 8.95
CA GLU A 205 -1.60 -16.03 10.11
C GLU A 205 -2.54 -17.18 9.76
N ASN A 206 -3.23 -17.08 8.61
CA ASN A 206 -4.11 -18.12 8.04
C ASN A 206 -3.32 -19.14 7.20
#